data_AF-A0AA90T6U1-F1
#
_entry.id   AF-A0AA90T6U1-F1
#
_cell.length_a   1.000
_cell.length_b   1.000
_cell.length_c   1.000
_cell.angle_alpha   90.00
_cell.angle_beta   90.00
_cell.angle_gamma   90.00
#
_symmetry.space_group_name_H-M   'P 1'
#
loop_
_entity.id
_entity.type
_entity.pdbx_description
1 polymer ?
#
loop_
_entity_poly.entity_id
_entity_poly.type
_entity_poly.pdbx_seq_one_letter_code
_entity_poly.pdbx_strand_id
1 'polypeptide(L)'
;MKLLAALACMLLAGRVTAAPCNKMAALEVQTMISEFAKTQVGRDIVTVTWTSKMDKESEEKLLAMTKGYADMDACLSGEPREIHFYRKAKLVGVASPTSGIRLVK
;
A
#
# COMPACT_ATOMS: atom_id res chain seq x y z
N MET A 1 49.20 8.49 -16.97
CA MET A 1 49.02 7.33 -16.06
C MET A 1 48.90 7.90 -14.66
N LYS A 2 47.81 7.84 -13.89
CA LYS A 2 46.64 6.97 -13.88
C LYS A 2 45.46 7.79 -13.34
N LEU A 3 44.37 7.84 -14.12
CA LEU A 3 43.03 8.03 -13.57
C LEU A 3 42.68 6.84 -12.66
N LEU A 4 41.67 7.04 -11.80
CA LEU A 4 40.87 6.04 -11.06
C LEU A 4 41.23 5.90 -9.57
N ALA A 5 40.59 6.73 -8.74
CA ALA A 5 40.34 6.42 -7.33
C ALA A 5 39.15 7.24 -6.80
N ALA A 6 37.99 7.13 -7.44
CA ALA A 6 36.76 7.73 -6.93
C ALA A 6 35.58 6.79 -7.21
N LEU A 7 35.59 5.59 -6.64
CA LEU A 7 34.45 4.66 -6.79
C LEU A 7 34.40 3.64 -5.65
N ALA A 8 34.20 4.09 -4.41
CA ALA A 8 33.95 3.17 -3.29
C ALA A 8 33.28 3.87 -2.10
N CYS A 9 32.05 4.37 -2.25
CA CYS A 9 31.24 4.70 -1.07
C CYS A 9 29.71 4.81 -1.31
N MET A 10 29.16 4.19 -2.36
CA MET A 10 27.71 4.14 -2.61
C MET A 10 27.13 2.72 -2.51
N LEU A 11 27.58 1.91 -1.54
CA LEU A 11 27.05 0.54 -1.33
C LEU A 11 26.45 0.31 0.06
N LEU A 12 26.14 1.38 0.79
CA LEU A 12 25.32 1.32 1.99
C LEU A 12 24.02 2.09 1.76
N ALA A 13 23.32 1.77 0.66
CA ALA A 13 21.87 1.92 0.66
C ALA A 13 21.35 0.92 1.69
N GLY A 14 21.23 1.39 2.94
CA GLY A 14 20.69 0.61 4.04
C GLY A 14 19.40 -0.03 3.59
N ARG A 15 19.39 -1.37 3.59
CA ARG A 15 18.15 -2.12 3.44
C ARG A 15 17.30 -1.70 4.63
N VAL A 16 16.35 -0.79 4.41
CA VAL A 16 15.25 -0.56 5.34
C VAL A 16 14.53 -1.90 5.38
N THR A 17 14.89 -2.74 6.34
CA THR A 17 14.18 -3.97 6.60
C THR A 17 12.84 -3.53 7.16
N ALA A 18 11.83 -3.46 6.30
CA ALA A 18 10.45 -3.41 6.76
C ALA A 18 10.29 -4.48 7.84
N ALA A 19 9.63 -4.14 8.96
CA ALA A 19 9.41 -5.09 10.03
C ALA A 19 8.88 -6.41 9.44
N PRO A 20 9.37 -7.58 9.89
CA PRO A 20 8.95 -8.84 9.31
C PRO A 20 7.43 -8.96 9.40
N CYS A 21 6.80 -9.18 8.24
CA CYS A 21 5.37 -9.30 8.09
C CYS A 21 4.82 -10.39 9.03
N ASN A 22 3.93 -10.00 9.94
CA ASN A 22 3.15 -10.93 10.75
C ASN A 22 1.89 -11.31 9.97
N LYS A 23 1.92 -12.48 9.32
CA LYS A 23 0.80 -12.96 8.49
C LYS A 23 -0.51 -13.13 9.25
N MET A 24 -0.47 -13.51 10.53
CA MET A 24 -1.70 -13.64 11.33
C MET A 24 -2.35 -12.27 11.54
N ALA A 25 -1.58 -11.26 11.95
CA ALA A 25 -2.08 -9.90 12.10
C ALA A 25 -2.60 -9.33 10.77
N ALA A 26 -1.94 -9.65 9.65
CA ALA A 26 -2.41 -9.21 8.33
C ALA A 26 -3.74 -9.88 7.94
N LEU A 27 -3.96 -11.16 8.27
CA LEU A 27 -5.24 -11.84 8.05
C LEU A 27 -6.36 -11.25 8.93
N GLU A 28 -6.06 -10.84 10.16
CA GLU A 28 -7.00 -10.13 11.03
C GLU A 28 -7.41 -8.78 10.42
N VAL A 29 -6.44 -8.01 9.93
CA VAL A 29 -6.68 -6.75 9.22
C VAL A 29 -7.49 -6.99 7.95
N GLN A 30 -7.17 -8.03 7.16
CA GLN A 30 -7.93 -8.38 5.96
C GLN A 30 -9.39 -8.67 6.31
N THR A 31 -9.62 -9.43 7.38
CA THR A 31 -10.97 -9.76 7.87
C THR A 31 -11.72 -8.49 8.26
N MET A 32 -11.09 -7.62 9.06
CA MET A 32 -11.69 -6.35 9.47
C MET A 32 -12.02 -5.44 8.28
N ILE A 33 -11.09 -5.26 7.33
CA ILE A 33 -11.30 -4.37 6.18
C ILE A 33 -12.33 -4.93 5.20
N SER A 34 -12.57 -6.24 5.17
CA SER A 34 -13.62 -6.83 4.31
C SER A 34 -15.03 -6.27 4.60
N GLU A 35 -15.26 -5.72 5.80
CA GLU A 35 -16.50 -5.03 6.13
C GLU A 35 -16.62 -3.62 5.52
N PHE A 36 -15.48 -3.02 5.17
CA PHE A 36 -15.35 -1.65 4.67
C PHE A 36 -15.06 -1.60 3.18
N ALA A 37 -14.64 -2.72 2.57
CA ALA A 37 -14.24 -2.74 1.18
C ALA A 37 -14.51 -4.06 0.46
N LYS A 38 -14.70 -3.97 -0.86
CA LYS A 38 -14.62 -5.11 -1.77
C LYS A 38 -13.32 -5.05 -2.55
N THR A 39 -12.66 -6.19 -2.72
CA THR A 39 -11.37 -6.30 -3.42
C THR A 39 -11.54 -7.08 -4.72
N GLN A 40 -10.89 -6.60 -5.78
CA GLN A 40 -10.72 -7.31 -7.04
C GLN A 40 -9.24 -7.30 -7.41
N VAL A 41 -8.63 -8.48 -7.53
CA VAL A 41 -7.23 -8.61 -7.92
C VAL A 41 -7.17 -8.74 -9.44
N GLY A 42 -6.69 -7.68 -10.11
CA GLY A 42 -6.38 -7.71 -11.53
C GLY A 42 -4.98 -8.26 -11.81
N ARG A 43 -4.58 -8.23 -13.09
CA ARG A 43 -3.21 -8.63 -13.49
C ARG A 43 -2.16 -7.66 -12.96
N ASP A 44 -2.39 -6.36 -13.15
CA ASP A 44 -1.39 -5.32 -12.86
C ASP A 44 -1.81 -4.42 -11.68
N ILE A 45 -3.11 -4.34 -11.40
CA ILE A 45 -3.68 -3.42 -10.41
C ILE A 45 -4.69 -4.17 -9.54
N VAL A 46 -4.60 -3.96 -8.23
CA VAL A 46 -5.65 -4.34 -7.28
C VAL A 46 -6.66 -3.20 -7.18
N THR A 47 -7.93 -3.52 -7.41
CA THR A 47 -9.03 -2.56 -7.25
C THR A 47 -9.73 -2.79 -5.92
N VAL A 48 -9.79 -1.76 -5.10
CA VAL A 48 -10.50 -1.75 -3.81
C VAL A 48 -11.65 -0.79 -3.91
N THR A 49 -12.87 -1.23 -3.60
CA THR A 49 -14.06 -0.38 -3.56
C THR A 49 -14.52 -0.20 -2.13
N TRP A 50 -14.41 1.02 -1.60
CA TRP A 50 -14.91 1.39 -0.29
C TRP A 50 -16.45 1.36 -0.24
N THR A 51 -16.99 0.84 0.86
CA THR A 51 -18.42 0.87 1.15
C THR A 51 -18.87 2.24 1.64
N SER A 52 -20.18 2.44 1.80
CA SER A 52 -20.73 3.69 2.35
C SER A 52 -20.34 3.97 3.79
N LYS A 53 -19.80 2.99 4.55
CA LYS A 53 -19.26 3.22 5.89
C LYS A 53 -18.15 4.26 5.87
N MET A 54 -17.38 4.33 4.78
CA MET A 54 -16.27 5.25 4.61
C MET A 54 -16.70 6.68 4.27
N ASP A 55 -17.98 6.92 3.95
CA ASP A 55 -18.46 8.26 3.53
C ASP A 55 -18.43 9.31 4.64
N LYS A 56 -18.37 8.89 5.92
CA LYS A 56 -18.40 9.78 7.09
C LYS A 56 -17.05 9.91 7.79
N GLU A 57 -16.04 9.19 7.31
CA GLU A 57 -14.73 9.16 7.93
C GLU A 57 -13.92 10.40 7.53
N SER A 58 -13.01 10.83 8.41
CA SER A 58 -12.09 11.92 8.10
C SER A 58 -11.08 11.52 7.02
N GLU A 59 -10.50 12.49 6.30
CA GLU A 59 -9.41 12.22 5.35
C GLU A 59 -8.24 11.49 6.02
N GLU A 60 -7.90 11.84 7.26
CA GLU A 60 -6.86 11.15 8.04
C GLU A 60 -7.19 9.67 8.23
N LYS A 61 -8.45 9.36 8.60
CA LYS A 61 -8.90 7.98 8.78
C LYS A 61 -8.92 7.22 7.45
N LEU A 62 -9.38 7.86 6.36
CA LEU A 62 -9.34 7.28 5.01
C LEU A 62 -7.91 6.95 4.58
N LEU A 63 -6.96 7.85 4.82
CA LEU A 63 -5.55 7.63 4.52
C LEU A 63 -4.98 6.48 5.36
N ALA A 64 -5.30 6.43 6.66
CA ALA A 64 -4.88 5.35 7.55
C ALA A 64 -5.44 3.98 7.11
N MET A 65 -6.71 3.92 6.68
CA MET A 65 -7.33 2.70 6.17
C MET A 65 -6.73 2.26 4.82
N THR A 66 -6.44 3.21 3.94
CA THR A 66 -5.74 2.97 2.66
C THR A 66 -4.36 2.38 2.91
N LYS A 67 -3.61 2.96 3.87
CA LYS A 67 -2.30 2.45 4.28
C LYS A 67 -2.38 1.06 4.90
N GLY A 68 -3.28 0.87 5.87
CA GLY A 68 -3.47 -0.42 6.53
C GLY A 68 -3.84 -1.53 5.55
N TYR A 69 -4.65 -1.22 4.53
CA TYR A 69 -4.92 -2.16 3.45
C TYR A 69 -3.66 -2.49 2.63
N ALA A 70 -2.90 -1.48 2.20
CA ALA A 70 -1.71 -1.69 1.38
C ALA A 70 -0.62 -2.48 2.12
N ASP A 71 -0.41 -2.20 3.41
CA ASP A 71 0.53 -2.92 4.26
C ASP A 71 0.10 -4.40 4.45
N MET A 72 -1.20 -4.62 4.67
CA MET A 72 -1.79 -5.97 4.73
C MET A 72 -1.63 -6.72 3.41
N ASP A 73 -1.94 -6.07 2.28
CA ASP A 73 -1.85 -6.66 0.95
C ASP A 73 -0.41 -7.06 0.62
N ALA A 74 0.56 -6.18 0.88
CA ALA A 74 1.97 -6.46 0.69
C ALA A 74 2.46 -7.61 1.57
N CYS A 75 1.98 -7.68 2.82
CA CYS A 75 2.32 -8.75 3.75
C CYS A 75 1.77 -10.12 3.28
N LEU A 76 0.53 -10.17 2.80
CA LEU A 76 -0.11 -11.42 2.37
C LEU A 76 0.33 -11.87 0.98
N SER A 77 0.53 -10.94 0.05
CA SER A 77 0.98 -11.25 -1.32
C SER A 77 2.50 -11.45 -1.41
N GLY A 78 3.26 -10.92 -0.47
CA GLY A 78 4.72 -11.00 -0.42
C GLY A 78 5.43 -9.81 -1.08
N GLU A 79 4.70 -8.88 -1.71
CA GLU A 79 5.27 -7.70 -2.35
C GLU A 79 4.28 -6.53 -2.42
N PRO A 80 4.74 -5.26 -2.39
CA PRO A 80 3.86 -4.12 -2.64
C PRO A 80 3.34 -4.12 -4.07
N ARG A 81 2.04 -3.90 -4.25
CA ARG A 81 1.37 -3.84 -5.57
C ARG A 81 0.74 -2.46 -5.79
N GLU A 82 0.43 -2.14 -7.04
CA GLU A 82 -0.38 -0.96 -7.36
C GLU A 82 -1.84 -1.23 -6.94
N ILE A 83 -2.38 -0.37 -6.08
CA ILE A 83 -3.74 -0.50 -5.54
C ILE A 83 -4.50 0.80 -5.77
N HIS A 84 -5.64 0.69 -6.44
CA HIS A 84 -6.55 1.81 -6.66
C HIS A 84 -7.79 1.67 -5.78
N PHE A 85 -8.07 2.74 -5.03
CA PHE A 85 -9.19 2.79 -4.10
C PHE A 85 -10.31 3.65 -4.67
N TYR A 86 -11.51 3.08 -4.78
CA TYR A 86 -12.67 3.71 -5.38
C TYR A 86 -13.82 3.88 -4.40
N ARG A 87 -14.60 4.95 -4.58
CA ARG A 87 -15.91 5.14 -3.96
C ARG A 87 -16.88 5.74 -4.97
N LYS A 88 -18.07 5.16 -5.11
CA LYS A 88 -19.09 5.58 -6.09
C LYS A 88 -18.50 5.74 -7.51
N ALA A 89 -17.69 4.76 -7.94
CA ALA A 89 -16.96 4.76 -9.22
C ALA A 89 -15.92 5.88 -9.42
N LYS A 90 -15.60 6.67 -8.38
CA LYS A 90 -14.53 7.67 -8.42
C LYS A 90 -13.28 7.13 -7.73
N LEU A 91 -12.12 7.37 -8.33
CA LEU A 91 -10.83 7.09 -7.70
C LEU A 91 -10.63 8.09 -6.55
N VAL A 92 -10.42 7.59 -5.34
CA VAL A 92 -10.28 8.40 -4.12
C VAL A 92 -8.97 8.15 -3.38
N GLY A 93 -8.22 7.12 -3.76
CA GLY A 93 -6.91 6.83 -3.20
C GLY A 93 -6.07 5.94 -4.09
N VAL A 94 -4.76 6.04 -3.93
CA VAL A 94 -3.77 5.20 -4.61
C VAL A 94 -2.72 4.77 -3.58
N ALA A 95 -2.39 3.49 -3.58
CA ALA A 95 -1.17 2.98 -2.98
C ALA A 95 -0.28 2.44 -4.10
N SER A 96 0.88 3.03 -4.27
CA SER A 96 1.83 2.69 -5.32
C SER A 96 3.18 2.32 -4.70
N PRO A 97 3.81 1.24 -5.17
CA PRO A 97 5.18 0.89 -4.76
C PRO A 97 6.20 2.00 -5.10
N THR A 98 5.90 2.83 -6.08
CA THR A 98 6.83 3.86 -6.59
C THR A 98 6.51 5.26 -6.08
N SER A 99 5.23 5.61 -5.97
CA SER A 99 4.78 6.96 -5.58
C SER A 99 4.23 7.06 -4.15
N GLY A 100 4.21 5.94 -3.41
CA GLY A 100 3.71 5.88 -2.04
C GLY A 100 2.18 5.87 -1.96
N ILE A 101 1.65 6.26 -0.81
CA ILE A 101 0.21 6.22 -0.51
C ILE A 101 -0.34 7.63 -0.44
N ARG A 102 -1.44 7.90 -1.14
CA ARG A 102 -2.11 9.21 -1.15
C ARG A 102 -3.60 9.08 -1.42
N LEU A 103 -4.37 10.04 -0.91
CA LEU A 103 -5.74 10.25 -1.35
C LEU A 103 -5.77 11.05 -2.66
N VAL A 104 -6.82 10.84 -3.45
CA VAL A 104 -7.10 11.59 -4.68
C VAL A 104 -8.34 12.43 -4.41
N LYS A 105 -8.21 13.75 -4.48
CA LYS A 105 -9.32 14.69 -4.30
C LYS A 105 -10.24 14.72 -5.52
#